data_AF-A0A2G4HZF7-F1
#
_entry.id   AF-A0A2G4HZF7-F1
#
_cell.length_a   1.000
_cell.length_b   1.000
_cell.length_c   1.000
_cell.angle_alpha   90.00
_cell.angle_beta   90.00
_cell.angle_gamma   90.00
#
_symmetry.space_group_name_H-M   'P 1'
#
loop_
_entity.id
_entity.type
_entity.pdbx_description
1 polymer ?
#
loop_
_entity_poly.entity_id
_entity_poly.type
_entity_poly.pdbx_seq_one_letter_code
_entity_poly.pdbx_strand_id
1 'polypeptide(L)'
;MNCKGFQSKNIACLGILFSSMLTAYSQTPSQFNAIRSAYRKSLVNNNAMASLETSCKPFTSHPLANAYYGSFFALKCRDSWLPTTKLSLAKKAEEHLNQAVEKNKTLTEIRFLRFSFEYATPSILNMKTHLKEDKPFLLQMAHDSSPIADIVKAFVKDCTLFSATEKMAFSE
;
A
#
# COMPACT_ATOMS: atom_id res chain seq x y z
N MET A 1 -24.96 66.44 -31.13
CA MET A 1 -23.51 66.72 -31.04
C MET A 1 -22.84 65.45 -30.52
N ASN A 2 -22.39 64.57 -31.43
CA ASN A 2 -20.99 64.36 -31.85
C ASN A 2 -20.06 63.99 -30.68
N CYS A 3 -19.27 62.92 -30.65
CA CYS A 3 -18.91 61.90 -31.65
C CYS A 3 -18.35 60.64 -30.95
N LYS A 4 -18.37 59.52 -31.69
CA LYS A 4 -17.74 58.21 -31.40
C LYS A 4 -16.21 58.32 -31.26
N GLY A 5 -15.57 57.36 -30.57
CA GLY A 5 -14.11 57.19 -30.63
C GLY A 5 -13.54 56.10 -29.73
N PHE A 6 -13.66 54.85 -30.17
CA PHE A 6 -12.97 53.66 -29.67
C PHE A 6 -11.48 53.70 -30.03
N GLN A 7 -10.61 53.25 -29.10
CA GLN A 7 -9.24 52.68 -29.22
C GLN A 7 -8.15 53.35 -28.35
N SER A 8 -7.63 52.59 -27.38
CA SER A 8 -6.24 52.65 -26.88
C SER A 8 -5.98 51.40 -26.03
N LYS A 9 -5.45 50.33 -26.62
CA LYS A 9 -4.04 49.90 -26.59
C LYS A 9 -3.52 49.41 -25.22
N ASN A 10 -3.21 48.11 -25.24
CA ASN A 10 -2.17 47.41 -24.46
C ASN A 10 -2.41 47.25 -22.95
N ILE A 11 -3.16 46.21 -22.59
CA ILE A 11 -3.03 45.59 -21.27
C ILE A 11 -2.20 44.33 -21.47
N ALA A 12 -1.03 44.38 -20.85
CA ALA A 12 0.01 43.38 -20.89
C ALA A 12 -0.53 41.98 -20.56
N CYS A 13 -0.09 40.99 -21.36
CA CYS A 13 -0.05 39.60 -20.98
C CYS A 13 0.83 39.43 -19.73
N LEU A 14 0.25 39.57 -18.53
CA LEU A 14 0.87 39.06 -17.31
C LEU A 14 0.42 37.61 -17.13
N GLY A 15 1.25 36.70 -17.64
CA GLY A 15 1.09 35.28 -17.39
C GLY A 15 1.16 34.99 -15.90
N ILE A 16 0.05 34.59 -15.31
CA ILE A 16 0.04 33.94 -14.00
C ILE A 16 0.38 32.48 -14.27
N LEU A 17 1.67 32.18 -14.32
CA LEU A 17 2.16 30.82 -14.13
C LEU A 17 1.81 30.45 -12.70
N PHE A 18 0.66 29.79 -12.52
CA PHE A 18 0.32 29.09 -11.28
C PHE A 18 1.27 27.89 -11.21
N SER A 19 2.51 28.15 -10.80
CA SER A 19 3.50 27.13 -10.48
C SER A 19 2.95 26.36 -9.29
N SER A 20 2.27 25.26 -9.60
CA SER A 20 1.98 24.23 -8.63
C SER A 20 3.31 23.68 -8.14
N MET A 21 3.80 24.22 -7.03
CA MET A 21 4.82 23.56 -6.24
C MET A 21 4.26 22.19 -5.84
N LEU A 22 4.58 21.16 -6.63
CA LEU A 22 4.58 19.78 -6.15
C LEU A 22 5.65 19.72 -5.06
N THR A 23 5.23 19.94 -3.82
CA THR A 23 6.03 19.56 -2.67
C THR A 23 6.10 18.04 -2.67
N ALA A 24 7.18 17.51 -3.25
CA ALA A 24 7.56 16.13 -3.02
C ALA A 24 7.90 16.01 -1.54
N TYR A 25 6.94 15.59 -0.73
CA TYR A 25 7.19 15.19 0.65
C TYR A 25 8.12 13.98 0.62
N SER A 26 9.44 14.21 0.67
CA SER A 26 10.43 13.15 0.85
C SER A 26 10.15 12.46 2.17
N GLN A 27 9.58 11.26 2.08
CA GLN A 27 9.23 10.44 3.24
C GLN A 27 10.53 10.00 3.93
N THR A 28 10.63 10.24 5.23
CA THR A 28 11.84 9.88 5.99
C THR A 28 11.81 8.40 6.35
N PRO A 29 12.98 7.74 6.52
CA PRO A 29 13.05 6.38 7.06
C PRO A 29 12.32 6.21 8.40
N SER A 30 12.30 7.26 9.24
CA SER A 30 11.60 7.26 10.53
C SER A 30 10.09 7.10 10.38
N GLN A 31 9.49 7.66 9.33
CA GLN A 31 8.06 7.59 9.08
C GLN A 31 7.61 6.17 8.68
N PHE A 32 8.34 5.50 7.80
CA PHE A 32 8.03 4.11 7.43
C PHE A 32 8.23 3.14 8.60
N ASN A 33 9.17 3.42 9.50
CA ASN A 33 9.31 2.65 10.74
C ASN A 33 8.07 2.78 11.63
N ALA A 34 7.45 3.96 11.69
CA ALA A 34 6.19 4.16 12.41
C ALA A 34 5.04 3.36 11.79
N ILE A 35 4.89 3.40 10.46
CA ILE A 35 3.87 2.60 9.73
C ILE A 35 4.07 1.11 9.99
N ARG A 36 5.29 0.59 9.86
CA ARG A 36 5.63 -0.82 10.13
C ARG A 36 5.34 -1.23 11.57
N SER A 37 5.64 -0.36 12.54
CA SER A 37 5.33 -0.59 13.95
C SER A 37 3.82 -0.65 14.20
N ALA A 38 3.06 0.28 13.60
CA ALA A 38 1.60 0.27 13.68
C ALA A 38 0.98 -0.96 13.02
N TYR A 39 1.52 -1.38 11.87
CA TYR A 39 1.10 -2.60 11.18
C TYR A 39 1.33 -3.84 12.04
N ARG A 40 2.54 -4.02 12.60
CA ARG A 40 2.87 -5.11 13.53
C ARG A 40 1.87 -5.21 14.68
N LYS A 41 1.58 -4.09 15.34
CA LYS A 41 0.62 -4.05 16.44
C LYS A 41 -0.80 -4.41 15.97
N SER A 42 -1.18 -4.00 14.77
CA SER A 42 -2.50 -4.28 14.19
C SER A 42 -2.69 -5.72 13.74
N LEU A 43 -1.60 -6.47 13.49
CA LEU A 43 -1.69 -7.91 13.21
C LEU A 43 -2.27 -8.68 14.40
N VAL A 44 -1.94 -8.26 15.63
CA VAL A 44 -2.30 -8.94 16.88
C VAL A 44 -3.39 -8.24 17.69
N ASN A 45 -3.54 -6.92 17.57
CA ASN A 45 -4.43 -6.11 18.38
C ASN A 45 -5.21 -5.11 17.51
N ASN A 46 -6.52 -5.33 17.40
CA ASN A 46 -7.41 -4.52 16.57
C ASN A 46 -7.51 -3.06 17.05
N ASN A 47 -7.20 -2.77 18.32
CA ASN A 47 -7.17 -1.40 18.84
C ASN A 47 -6.02 -0.56 18.22
N ALA A 48 -5.01 -1.19 17.61
CA ALA A 48 -3.92 -0.50 16.95
C ALA A 48 -4.25 -0.05 15.50
N MET A 49 -5.40 -0.45 14.96
CA MET A 49 -5.78 -0.15 13.59
C MET A 49 -5.94 1.35 13.31
N ALA A 50 -6.40 2.13 14.28
CA ALA A 50 -6.51 3.58 14.15
C ALA A 50 -5.12 4.22 13.94
N SER A 51 -4.12 3.77 14.69
CA SER A 51 -2.73 4.22 14.52
C SER A 51 -2.17 3.84 13.15
N LEU A 52 -2.49 2.64 12.65
CA LEU A 52 -2.10 2.24 11.30
C LEU A 52 -2.72 3.18 10.25
N GLU A 53 -4.03 3.41 10.29
CA GLU A 53 -4.72 4.32 9.36
C GLU A 53 -4.10 5.72 9.37
N THR A 54 -3.95 6.32 10.55
CA THR A 54 -3.40 7.69 10.67
C THR A 54 -1.96 7.77 10.15
N SER A 55 -1.17 6.71 10.30
CA SER A 55 0.23 6.70 9.85
C SER A 55 0.41 6.60 8.33
N CYS A 56 -0.51 5.94 7.61
CA CYS A 56 -0.35 5.64 6.18
C CYS A 56 -1.30 6.44 5.26
N LYS A 57 -2.53 6.73 5.71
CA LYS A 57 -3.56 7.41 4.89
C LYS A 57 -3.13 8.76 4.30
N PRO A 58 -2.42 9.65 5.03
CA PRO A 58 -1.98 10.92 4.45
C PRO A 58 -0.93 10.77 3.34
N PHE A 59 -0.34 9.59 3.18
CA PHE A 59 0.85 9.35 2.36
C PHE A 59 0.63 8.31 1.26
N THR A 60 -0.62 8.01 0.92
CA THR A 60 -1.01 7.03 -0.12
C THR A 60 -0.54 7.38 -1.54
N SER A 61 -0.01 8.59 -1.75
CA SER A 61 0.74 8.92 -2.96
C SER A 61 1.98 8.04 -3.12
N HIS A 62 2.66 7.72 -2.01
CA HIS A 62 3.82 6.83 -1.96
C HIS A 62 3.38 5.35 -2.01
N PRO A 63 3.96 4.50 -2.88
CA PRO A 63 3.51 3.13 -3.09
C PRO A 63 3.53 2.28 -1.82
N LEU A 64 4.60 2.37 -1.00
CA LEU A 64 4.69 1.59 0.24
C LEU A 64 3.61 1.97 1.26
N ALA A 65 3.34 3.27 1.46
CA ALA A 65 2.28 3.72 2.35
C ALA A 65 0.90 3.33 1.83
N ASN A 66 0.69 3.38 0.50
CA ASN A 66 -0.53 2.89 -0.14
C ASN A 66 -0.74 1.39 0.09
N ALA A 67 0.33 0.58 0.01
CA ALA A 67 0.25 -0.85 0.31
C ALA A 67 -0.17 -1.11 1.76
N TYR A 68 0.42 -0.39 2.71
CA TYR A 68 0.02 -0.47 4.13
C TYR A 68 -1.42 0.00 4.38
N TYR A 69 -1.91 0.97 3.62
CA TYR A 69 -3.30 1.39 3.68
C TYR A 69 -4.25 0.32 3.09
N GLY A 70 -3.83 -0.37 2.04
CA GLY A 70 -4.50 -1.59 1.56
C GLY A 70 -4.55 -2.68 2.63
N SER A 71 -3.43 -2.94 3.31
CA SER A 71 -3.38 -3.89 4.43
C SER A 71 -4.25 -3.47 5.63
N PHE A 72 -4.40 -2.16 5.89
CA PHE A 72 -5.38 -1.67 6.86
C PHE A 72 -6.81 -2.10 6.50
N PHE A 73 -7.22 -1.98 5.23
CA PHE A 73 -8.53 -2.47 4.79
C PHE A 73 -8.65 -3.99 4.89
N ALA A 74 -7.58 -4.73 4.62
CA ALA A 74 -7.56 -6.18 4.79
C ALA A 74 -7.76 -6.60 6.25
N LEU A 75 -7.09 -5.93 7.19
CA LEU A 75 -7.27 -6.15 8.63
C LEU A 75 -8.69 -5.76 9.07
N LYS A 76 -9.21 -4.63 8.58
CA LYS A 76 -10.61 -4.23 8.82
C LYS A 76 -11.60 -5.28 8.32
N CYS A 77 -11.32 -5.88 7.17
CA CYS A 77 -12.14 -6.94 6.59
C CYS A 77 -12.13 -8.20 7.47
N ARG A 78 -10.94 -8.62 7.94
CA ARG A 78 -10.77 -9.75 8.88
C ARG A 78 -11.69 -9.58 10.10
N ASP A 79 -11.68 -8.38 10.68
CA ASP A 79 -12.35 -8.10 11.95
C ASP A 79 -13.83 -7.69 11.80
N SER A 80 -14.30 -7.44 10.57
CA SER A 80 -15.71 -7.10 10.31
C SER A 80 -16.63 -8.31 10.45
N TRP A 81 -17.88 -8.09 10.86
CA TRP A 81 -18.91 -9.16 10.93
C TRP A 81 -19.74 -9.29 9.66
N LEU A 82 -20.17 -8.16 9.09
CA LEU A 82 -21.14 -8.14 7.98
C LEU A 82 -20.50 -8.53 6.64
N PRO A 83 -21.07 -9.48 5.88
CA PRO A 83 -20.53 -9.93 4.59
C PRO A 83 -20.39 -8.82 3.54
N THR A 84 -21.36 -7.92 3.44
CA THR A 84 -21.32 -6.79 2.50
C THR A 84 -20.18 -5.83 2.81
N THR A 85 -19.97 -5.54 4.10
CA THR A 85 -18.85 -4.75 4.58
C THR A 85 -17.52 -5.45 4.32
N LYS A 86 -17.40 -6.76 4.60
CA LYS A 86 -16.20 -7.55 4.29
C LYS A 86 -15.85 -7.45 2.80
N LEU A 87 -16.82 -7.67 1.91
CA LEU A 87 -16.59 -7.61 0.47
C LEU A 87 -16.14 -6.21 0.03
N SER A 88 -16.78 -5.15 0.52
CA SER A 88 -16.37 -3.78 0.22
C SER A 88 -14.95 -3.48 0.68
N LEU A 89 -14.58 -3.93 1.88
CA LEU A 89 -13.24 -3.76 2.43
C LEU A 89 -12.19 -4.58 1.67
N ALA A 90 -12.51 -5.82 1.27
CA ALA A 90 -11.63 -6.65 0.45
C ALA A 90 -11.34 -5.99 -0.90
N LYS A 91 -12.35 -5.44 -1.58
CA LYS A 91 -12.17 -4.69 -2.83
C LYS A 91 -11.24 -3.48 -2.66
N LYS A 92 -11.40 -2.73 -1.56
CA LYS A 92 -10.49 -1.60 -1.25
C LYS A 92 -9.07 -2.07 -1.00
N ALA A 93 -8.89 -3.17 -0.25
CA ALA A 93 -7.58 -3.75 -0.01
C ALA A 93 -6.90 -4.13 -1.34
N GLU A 94 -7.60 -4.89 -2.19
CA GLU A 94 -7.16 -5.30 -3.52
C GLU A 94 -6.75 -4.09 -4.38
N GLU A 95 -7.61 -3.07 -4.47
CA GLU A 95 -7.34 -1.86 -5.25
C GLU A 95 -6.04 -1.16 -4.81
N HIS A 96 -5.89 -0.87 -3.51
CA HIS A 96 -4.72 -0.19 -3.00
C HIS A 96 -3.43 -1.01 -3.16
N LEU A 97 -3.51 -2.33 -2.95
CA LEU A 97 -2.36 -3.23 -3.10
C LEU A 97 -1.92 -3.35 -4.56
N ASN A 98 -2.85 -3.49 -5.50
CA ASN A 98 -2.53 -3.52 -6.93
C ASN A 98 -1.95 -2.19 -7.40
N GLN A 99 -2.54 -1.06 -7.04
CA GLN A 99 -2.01 0.27 -7.37
C GLN A 99 -0.60 0.50 -6.78
N ALA A 100 -0.34 0.00 -5.57
CA ALA A 100 0.98 0.11 -4.95
C ALA A 100 2.04 -0.69 -5.72
N VAL A 101 1.68 -1.90 -6.14
CA VAL A 101 2.52 -2.77 -6.98
C VAL A 101 2.79 -2.15 -8.36
N GLU A 102 1.77 -1.56 -9.00
CA GLU A 102 1.92 -0.91 -10.30
C GLU A 102 2.90 0.26 -10.24
N LYS A 103 2.81 1.06 -9.16
CA LYS A 103 3.71 2.20 -8.91
C LYS A 103 5.13 1.78 -8.56
N ASN A 104 5.33 0.64 -7.88
CA ASN A 104 6.65 0.09 -7.62
C ASN A 104 6.63 -1.44 -7.67
N LYS A 105 7.13 -1.96 -8.80
CA LYS A 105 7.06 -3.39 -9.12
C LYS A 105 8.11 -4.24 -8.43
N THR A 106 9.19 -3.65 -7.92
CA THR A 106 10.35 -4.41 -7.41
C THR A 106 10.44 -4.41 -5.90
N LEU A 107 9.70 -3.54 -5.21
CA LEU A 107 9.73 -3.48 -3.76
C LEU A 107 9.07 -4.71 -3.13
N THR A 108 9.90 -5.61 -2.60
CA THR A 108 9.51 -6.90 -2.01
C THR A 108 8.49 -6.77 -0.88
N GLU A 109 8.58 -5.72 -0.07
CA GLU A 109 7.65 -5.42 1.02
C GLU A 109 6.20 -5.24 0.50
N ILE A 110 6.00 -4.53 -0.61
CA ILE A 110 4.67 -4.35 -1.21
C ILE A 110 4.15 -5.69 -1.76
N ARG A 111 5.03 -6.46 -2.40
CA ARG A 111 4.71 -7.79 -2.94
C ARG A 111 4.27 -8.74 -1.84
N PHE A 112 4.94 -8.73 -0.69
CA PHE A 112 4.52 -9.49 0.49
C PHE A 112 3.13 -9.07 0.99
N LEU A 113 2.85 -7.76 1.11
CA LEU A 113 1.56 -7.28 1.57
C LEU A 113 0.42 -7.71 0.63
N ARG A 114 0.63 -7.68 -0.70
CA ARG A 114 -0.34 -8.20 -1.67
C ARG A 114 -0.51 -9.72 -1.55
N PHE A 115 0.60 -10.46 -1.57
CA PHE A 115 0.59 -11.92 -1.46
C PHE A 115 -0.17 -12.40 -0.21
N SER A 116 0.10 -11.81 0.95
CA SER A 116 -0.53 -12.21 2.22
C SER A 116 -2.05 -11.98 2.22
N PHE A 117 -2.51 -10.87 1.64
CA PHE A 117 -3.93 -10.57 1.45
C PHE A 117 -4.59 -11.58 0.50
N GLU A 118 -4.01 -11.81 -0.68
CA GLU A 118 -4.56 -12.76 -1.65
C GLU A 118 -4.61 -14.18 -1.07
N TYR A 119 -3.57 -14.59 -0.36
CA TYR A 119 -3.50 -15.90 0.27
C TYR A 119 -4.63 -16.09 1.29
N ALA A 120 -4.92 -15.06 2.10
CA ALA A 120 -5.99 -15.10 3.10
C ALA A 120 -7.41 -15.03 2.50
N THR A 121 -7.56 -14.55 1.27
CA THR A 121 -8.88 -14.34 0.65
C THR A 121 -9.50 -15.67 0.18
N PRO A 122 -10.81 -15.91 0.33
CA PRO A 122 -11.46 -17.11 -0.20
C PRO A 122 -11.43 -17.21 -1.74
N SER A 123 -11.24 -18.41 -2.29
CA SER A 123 -11.11 -18.61 -3.75
C SER A 123 -12.34 -18.19 -4.55
N ILE A 124 -13.55 -18.23 -3.97
CA ILE A 124 -14.80 -17.82 -4.64
C ILE A 124 -14.81 -16.33 -5.04
N LEU A 125 -13.97 -15.50 -4.43
CA LEU A 125 -13.89 -14.06 -4.75
C LEU A 125 -12.99 -13.74 -5.95
N ASN A 126 -12.26 -14.74 -6.48
CA ASN A 126 -11.36 -14.56 -7.63
C ASN A 126 -10.30 -13.45 -7.47
N MET A 127 -9.89 -13.13 -6.24
CA MET A 127 -8.86 -12.11 -5.92
C MET A 127 -7.46 -12.72 -5.76
N LYS A 128 -7.26 -13.99 -6.16
CA LYS A 128 -5.98 -14.73 -6.01
C LYS A 128 -5.17 -14.72 -7.31
N THR A 129 -5.05 -13.55 -7.94
CA THR A 129 -4.55 -13.43 -9.31
C THR A 129 -3.03 -13.28 -9.41
N HIS A 130 -2.36 -12.86 -8.34
CA HIS A 130 -0.93 -12.52 -8.36
C HIS A 130 -0.06 -13.40 -7.46
N LEU A 131 -0.62 -14.36 -6.72
CA LEU A 131 0.15 -15.28 -5.87
C LEU A 131 1.38 -15.90 -6.55
N LYS A 132 1.27 -16.32 -7.82
CA LYS A 132 2.40 -16.87 -8.59
C LYS A 132 3.44 -15.80 -8.95
N GLU A 133 3.01 -14.58 -9.26
CA GLU A 133 3.88 -13.44 -9.59
C GLU A 133 4.66 -12.97 -8.35
N ASP A 134 4.01 -12.91 -7.19
CA ASP A 134 4.57 -12.30 -5.99
C ASP A 134 5.50 -13.26 -5.23
N LYS A 135 5.27 -14.59 -5.30
CA LYS A 135 6.03 -15.58 -4.54
C LYS A 135 7.56 -15.45 -4.65
N PRO A 136 8.16 -15.27 -5.85
CA PRO A 136 9.62 -15.10 -5.97
C PRO A 136 10.16 -13.88 -5.22
N PHE A 137 9.39 -12.78 -5.11
CA PHE A 137 9.80 -11.60 -4.33
C PHE A 137 9.83 -11.90 -2.83
N LEU A 138 8.91 -12.73 -2.34
CA LEU A 138 8.94 -13.16 -0.93
C LEU A 138 10.18 -14.03 -0.67
N LEU A 139 10.54 -14.92 -1.60
CA LEU A 139 11.76 -15.74 -1.48
C LEU A 139 13.03 -14.88 -1.42
N GLN A 140 13.10 -13.76 -2.14
CA GLN A 140 14.21 -12.81 -2.02
C GLN A 140 14.34 -12.25 -0.60
N MET A 141 13.22 -12.05 0.09
CA MET A 141 13.22 -11.54 1.47
C MET A 141 13.82 -12.50 2.49
N ALA A 142 14.07 -13.77 2.13
CA ALA A 142 14.82 -14.70 2.99
C ALA A 142 16.26 -14.24 3.24
N HIS A 143 16.85 -13.56 2.26
CA HIS A 143 18.24 -13.11 2.29
C HIS A 143 18.39 -11.59 2.51
N ASP A 144 17.28 -10.85 2.49
CA ASP A 144 17.28 -9.39 2.64
C ASP A 144 17.15 -8.96 4.10
N SER A 145 17.78 -7.83 4.44
CA SER A 145 17.59 -7.11 5.71
C SER A 145 16.27 -6.31 5.73
N SER A 146 15.16 -6.95 5.37
CA SER A 146 13.85 -6.30 5.34
C SER A 146 13.44 -5.86 6.75
N PRO A 147 12.96 -4.62 6.93
CA PRO A 147 12.46 -4.14 8.22
C PRO A 147 11.20 -4.85 8.72
N ILE A 148 10.66 -5.83 7.99
CA ILE A 148 9.52 -6.69 8.39
C ILE A 148 9.82 -8.19 8.24
N ALA A 149 11.10 -8.58 8.12
CA ALA A 149 11.51 -9.95 7.87
C ALA A 149 10.94 -10.95 8.90
N ASP A 150 10.81 -10.54 10.18
CA ASP A 150 10.16 -11.30 11.24
C ASP A 150 8.72 -11.71 10.90
N ILE A 151 7.94 -10.77 10.37
CA ILE A 151 6.54 -10.99 9.96
C ILE A 151 6.48 -11.95 8.77
N VAL A 152 7.39 -11.75 7.80
CA VAL A 152 7.46 -12.59 6.60
C VAL A 152 7.82 -14.02 6.95
N LYS A 153 8.84 -14.22 7.81
CA LYS A 153 9.25 -15.54 8.32
C LYS A 153 8.08 -16.24 9.02
N ALA A 154 7.38 -15.54 9.92
CA ALA A 154 6.22 -16.08 10.60
C ALA A 154 5.10 -16.49 9.63
N PHE A 155 4.80 -15.65 8.63
CA PHE A 155 3.81 -15.95 7.60
C PHE A 155 4.19 -17.17 6.73
N VAL A 156 5.44 -17.23 6.25
CA VAL A 156 5.92 -18.31 5.36
C VAL A 156 5.87 -19.67 6.06
N LYS A 157 6.17 -19.71 7.36
CA LYS A 157 6.07 -20.93 8.16
C LYS A 157 4.70 -21.61 8.03
N ASP A 158 3.63 -20.83 8.13
CA ASP A 158 2.24 -21.33 8.13
C ASP A 158 1.60 -21.37 6.73
N CYS A 159 2.23 -20.73 5.74
CA CYS A 159 1.72 -20.69 4.38
C CYS A 159 1.88 -22.06 3.68
N THR A 160 0.78 -22.55 3.07
CA THR A 160 0.76 -23.84 2.36
C THR A 160 1.31 -23.76 0.93
N LEU A 161 1.53 -22.54 0.41
CA LEU A 161 2.06 -22.33 -0.94
C LEU A 161 3.59 -22.43 -1.01
N PHE A 162 4.28 -22.57 0.12
CA PHE A 162 5.73 -22.75 0.20
C PHE A 162 6.08 -24.20 0.49
N SER A 163 7.01 -24.76 -0.29
CA SER A 163 7.58 -26.09 -0.08
C SER A 163 8.47 -26.13 1.16
N ALA A 164 8.79 -27.34 1.64
CA ALA A 164 9.71 -27.52 2.77
C ALA A 164 11.08 -26.84 2.51
N THR A 165 11.64 -27.02 1.32
CA THR A 165 12.92 -26.41 0.92
C THR A 165 12.85 -24.89 0.93
N GLU A 166 11.77 -24.31 0.40
CA GLU A 166 11.60 -22.84 0.41
C GLU A 166 11.45 -22.30 1.84
N LYS A 167 10.77 -23.03 2.73
CA LYS A 167 10.64 -22.64 4.14
C LYS A 167 11.98 -22.69 4.89
N MET A 168 12.88 -23.60 4.52
CA MET A 168 14.21 -23.69 5.13
C MET A 168 15.04 -22.42 4.90
N ALA A 169 14.86 -21.74 3.76
CA ALA A 169 15.54 -20.46 3.49
C ALA A 169 15.23 -19.35 4.51
N PHE A 170 14.11 -19.46 5.23
CA PHE A 170 13.69 -18.48 6.24
C PHE A 170 14.06 -18.87 7.68
N SER A 171 14.69 -20.03 7.87
CA SER A 171 14.94 -20.65 9.18
C SER A 171 16.29 -20.27 9.82
N GLU A 172 17.07 -19.40 9.16
CA GLU A 172 18.32 -18.82 9.68
C GLU A 172 18.09 -17.61 10.60
#